data_AF-A0A7X8U4P2-F1
#
_entry.id   AF-A0A7X8U4P2-F1
#
_cell.length_a   1.000
_cell.length_b   1.000
_cell.length_c   1.000
_cell.angle_alpha   90.00
_cell.angle_beta   90.00
_cell.angle_gamma   90.00
#
_symmetry.space_group_name_H-M   'P 1'
#
loop_
_entity.id
_entity.type
_entity.pdbx_description
1 polymer ?
#
loop_
_entity_poly.entity_id
_entity_poly.type
_entity_poly.pdbx_seq_one_letter_code
_entity_poly.pdbx_strand_id
1 'polypeptide(L)'
;MRENMIIAGVLLGLLIFVLSMWLNLRIMKKARSMPPQEATKYLVVRYVIKIGLLTLLMGSALYWSGMKFTLGVLGGMVFGILLFLVVSRSNRTFFEGLVKDQGKETERR
;
A
#
# COMPACT_ATOMS: atom_id res chain seq x y z
N MET A 1 3.08 27.76 10.19
CA MET A 1 1.99 27.15 9.38
C MET A 1 2.47 26.41 8.12
N ARG A 2 3.49 26.87 7.39
CA ARG A 2 3.95 26.21 6.13
C ARG A 2 4.68 24.87 6.29
N GLU A 3 5.38 24.64 7.41
CA GLU A 3 6.09 23.37 7.68
C GLU A 3 5.12 22.25 8.06
N ASN A 4 4.05 22.59 8.78
CA ASN A 4 3.00 21.64 9.19
C ASN A 4 2.35 20.94 8.00
N MET A 5 2.28 21.59 6.83
CA MET A 5 1.69 20.99 5.62
C MET A 5 2.54 19.86 5.04
N ILE A 6 3.87 19.95 5.17
CA ILE A 6 4.77 18.88 4.72
C ILE A 6 4.65 17.70 5.68
N ILE A 7 4.70 17.96 6.99
CA ILE A 7 4.56 16.91 8.03
C ILE A 7 3.20 16.22 7.92
N ALA A 8 2.12 16.99 7.76
CA ALA A 8 0.77 16.45 7.55
C ALA A 8 0.72 15.60 6.26
N GLY A 9 1.35 16.06 5.18
CA GLY A 9 1.50 15.29 3.95
C GLY A 9 2.24 13.96 4.20
N VAL A 10 3.37 13.99 4.91
CA VAL A 10 4.17 12.78 5.23
C VAL A 10 3.35 11.78 6.04
N LEU A 11 2.64 12.23 7.08
CA LEU A 11 1.78 11.37 7.90
C LEU A 11 0.65 10.75 7.06
N LEU A 12 0.01 11.53 6.19
CA LEU A 12 -1.01 11.02 5.30
C LEU A 12 -0.42 10.02 4.27
N GLY A 13 0.77 10.30 3.73
CA GLY A 13 1.48 9.40 2.83
C GLY A 13 1.80 8.05 3.47
N LEU A 14 2.23 8.06 4.73
CA LEU A 14 2.43 6.83 5.52
C LEU A 14 1.12 6.07 5.75
N LEU A 15 0.04 6.77 6.08
CA LEU A 15 -1.28 6.18 6.24
C LEU A 15 -1.76 5.50 4.94
N ILE A 16 -1.61 6.19 3.80
CA ILE A 16 -1.92 5.66 2.47
C ILE A 16 -1.08 4.42 2.16
N PHE A 17 0.21 4.44 2.53
CA PHE A 17 1.10 3.30 2.36
C PHE A 17 0.61 2.07 3.14
N VAL A 18 0.30 2.22 4.43
CA VAL A 18 -0.21 1.12 5.28
C VAL A 18 -1.51 0.54 4.72
N LEU A 19 -2.46 1.40 4.34
CA LEU A 19 -3.71 0.97 3.72
C LEU A 19 -3.48 0.27 2.38
N SER A 20 -2.59 0.80 1.54
CA SER A 20 -2.21 0.21 0.26
C SER A 20 -1.58 -1.16 0.41
N MET A 21 -0.75 -1.35 1.42
CA MET A 21 -0.09 -2.61 1.72
C MET A 21 -1.10 -3.64 2.24
N TRP A 22 -1.99 -3.23 3.16
CA TRP A 22 -3.06 -4.07 3.67
C TRP A 22 -4.01 -4.55 2.57
N LEU A 23 -4.42 -3.64 1.67
CA LEU A 23 -5.20 -3.98 0.48
C LEU A 23 -4.47 -4.96 -0.43
N ASN A 24 -3.17 -4.72 -0.71
CA ASN A 24 -2.38 -5.62 -1.54
C ASN A 24 -2.33 -7.05 -0.96
N LEU A 25 -2.10 -7.17 0.36
CA LEU A 25 -2.08 -8.48 1.03
C LEU A 25 -3.42 -9.21 0.90
N ARG A 26 -4.54 -8.51 1.08
CA ARG A 26 -5.89 -9.11 0.90
C ARG A 26 -6.12 -9.54 -0.55
N ILE A 27 -5.72 -8.73 -1.52
CA ILE A 27 -5.86 -9.05 -2.95
C ILE A 27 -5.01 -10.28 -3.28
N MET A 28 -3.77 -10.34 -2.80
CA MET A 28 -2.89 -11.49 -3.01
C MET A 28 -3.44 -12.77 -2.35
N LYS A 29 -3.96 -12.70 -1.12
CA LYS A 29 -4.60 -13.84 -0.45
C LYS A 29 -5.72 -14.42 -1.29
N LYS A 30 -6.60 -13.55 -1.82
CA LYS A 30 -7.73 -13.95 -2.66
C LYS A 30 -7.32 -14.43 -4.05
N ALA A 31 -6.26 -13.87 -4.63
CA ALA A 31 -5.72 -14.33 -5.91
C ALA A 31 -5.08 -15.72 -5.81
N ARG A 32 -4.49 -16.07 -4.65
CA ARG A 32 -3.83 -17.38 -4.43
C ARG A 32 -4.80 -18.57 -4.47
N SER A 33 -6.07 -18.35 -4.15
CA SER A 33 -7.12 -19.38 -4.21
C SER A 33 -7.80 -19.49 -5.57
N MET A 34 -7.41 -18.69 -6.56
CA MET A 34 -8.01 -18.66 -7.90
C MET A 34 -7.11 -19.38 -8.93
N PRO A 35 -7.68 -19.89 -10.03
CA PRO A 35 -6.89 -20.37 -11.17
C PRO A 35 -5.97 -19.26 -11.69
N PRO A 36 -4.75 -19.56 -12.18
CA PRO A 36 -3.73 -18.56 -12.53
C PRO A 36 -4.20 -17.54 -13.59
N GLN A 37 -5.05 -17.96 -14.52
CA GLN A 37 -5.63 -17.07 -15.54
C GLN A 37 -6.62 -16.06 -14.94
N GLU A 38 -7.49 -16.51 -14.03
CA GLU A 38 -8.45 -15.65 -13.34
C GLU A 38 -7.79 -14.77 -12.28
N ALA A 39 -6.80 -15.31 -11.56
CA ALA A 39 -5.99 -14.58 -10.58
C ALA A 39 -5.28 -13.39 -11.22
N THR A 40 -4.71 -13.57 -12.42
CA THR A 40 -4.04 -12.49 -13.15
C THR A 40 -5.03 -11.39 -13.54
N LYS A 41 -6.18 -11.74 -14.11
CA LYS A 41 -7.23 -10.76 -14.45
C LYS A 41 -7.73 -10.01 -13.21
N TYR A 42 -7.96 -10.74 -12.11
CA TYR A 42 -8.40 -10.16 -10.84
C TYR A 42 -7.38 -9.17 -10.27
N LEU A 43 -6.09 -9.53 -10.28
CA LEU A 43 -5.00 -8.66 -9.83
C LEU A 43 -4.94 -7.40 -10.69
N VAL A 44 -4.90 -7.54 -12.02
CA VAL A 44 -4.79 -6.39 -12.94
C VAL A 44 -5.94 -5.41 -12.72
N VAL A 45 -7.19 -5.88 -12.69
CA VAL A 45 -8.35 -5.00 -12.51
C VAL A 45 -8.26 -4.23 -11.18
N ARG A 46 -7.91 -4.90 -10.07
CA ARG A 46 -7.81 -4.22 -8.78
C ARG A 46 -6.63 -3.27 -8.68
N TYR A 47 -5.51 -3.60 -9.30
CA TYR A 47 -4.35 -2.70 -9.35
C TYR A 47 -4.65 -1.46 -10.21
N VAL A 48 -5.30 -1.62 -11.36
CA VAL A 48 -5.70 -0.49 -12.21
C VAL A 48 -6.68 0.42 -11.47
N ILE A 49 -7.71 -0.14 -10.81
CA ILE A 49 -8.65 0.64 -9.99
C ILE A 49 -7.91 1.39 -8.88
N LYS A 50 -7.00 0.71 -8.16
CA LYS A 50 -6.21 1.31 -7.09
C LYS A 50 -5.34 2.46 -7.60
N ILE A 51 -4.64 2.28 -8.72
CA ILE A 51 -3.81 3.33 -9.33
C ILE A 51 -4.69 4.50 -9.76
N GLY A 52 -5.83 4.24 -10.42
CA GLY A 52 -6.77 5.29 -10.81
C GLY A 52 -7.28 6.10 -9.62
N LEU A 53 -7.64 5.43 -8.53
CA LEU A 53 -8.11 6.09 -7.30
C LEU A 53 -7.01 6.94 -6.64
N LEU A 54 -5.78 6.41 -6.57
CA LEU A 54 -4.64 7.13 -6.02
C LEU A 54 -4.30 8.36 -6.86
N THR A 55 -4.31 8.23 -8.19
CA THR A 55 -4.05 9.36 -9.12
C THR A 55 -5.11 10.45 -8.97
N LEU A 56 -6.39 10.08 -8.86
CA LEU A 56 -7.47 11.04 -8.61
C LEU A 56 -7.28 11.76 -7.27
N LEU A 57 -7.04 11.01 -6.20
CA LEU A 57 -6.78 11.59 -4.86
C LEU A 57 -5.57 12.53 -4.88
N MET A 58 -4.50 12.15 -5.58
CA MET A 58 -3.29 12.98 -5.72
C MET A 58 -3.57 14.27 -6.48
N GLY A 59 -4.31 14.18 -7.58
CA GLY A 59 -4.71 15.33 -8.39
C GLY A 59 -5.57 16.30 -7.60
N SER A 60 -6.56 15.78 -6.85
CA SER A 60 -7.39 16.59 -5.95
C SER A 60 -6.58 17.22 -4.82
N ALA A 61 -5.66 16.47 -4.20
CA ALA A 61 -4.78 16.97 -3.14
C ALA A 61 -3.85 18.09 -3.65
N LEU A 62 -3.32 17.95 -4.86
CA LEU A 62 -2.50 18.98 -5.50
C LEU A 62 -3.32 20.25 -5.77
N TYR A 63 -4.55 20.10 -6.25
CA TYR A 63 -5.44 21.22 -6.55
C TYR A 63 -5.85 21.99 -5.29
N TRP A 64 -6.16 21.31 -4.18
CA TRP A 64 -6.66 21.96 -2.95
C TRP A 64 -5.56 22.38 -1.97
N SER A 65 -4.56 21.53 -1.75
CA SER A 65 -3.56 21.72 -0.69
C SER A 65 -2.21 22.21 -1.20
N GLY A 66 -2.03 22.25 -2.52
CA GLY A 66 -0.84 22.77 -3.17
C GLY A 66 0.37 21.81 -3.13
N MET A 67 1.43 22.21 -3.83
CA MET A 67 2.56 21.35 -4.15
C MET A 67 3.33 20.84 -2.92
N LYS A 68 3.44 21.63 -1.86
CA LYS A 68 4.18 21.23 -0.63
C LYS A 68 3.53 20.05 0.08
N PHE A 69 2.21 20.03 0.14
CA PHE A 69 1.47 18.93 0.75
C PHE A 69 1.63 17.65 -0.08
N THR A 70 1.45 17.74 -1.39
CA THR A 70 1.61 16.61 -2.31
C THR A 70 3.02 16.01 -2.27
N LEU A 71 4.05 16.86 -2.20
CA LEU A 71 5.44 16.40 -2.00
C LEU A 71 5.62 15.69 -0.66
N GLY A 72 4.98 16.18 0.41
CA GLY A 72 4.93 15.48 1.70
C GLY A 72 4.29 14.10 1.58
N VAL A 73 3.15 13.98 0.91
CA VAL A 73 2.46 12.71 0.68
C VAL A 73 3.32 11.73 -0.11
N LEU A 74 3.93 12.19 -1.20
CA LEU A 74 4.89 11.40 -1.99
C LEU A 74 6.07 10.93 -1.13
N GLY A 75 6.67 11.85 -0.39
CA GLY A 75 7.79 11.56 0.51
C GLY A 75 7.41 10.52 1.57
N GLY A 76 6.23 10.66 2.19
CA GLY A 76 5.73 9.70 3.17
C GLY A 76 5.48 8.31 2.60
N MET A 77 4.95 8.21 1.38
CA MET A 77 4.76 6.92 0.70
C MET A 77 6.10 6.26 0.36
N VAL A 78 7.05 6.99 -0.23
CA VAL A 78 8.38 6.47 -0.56
C VAL A 78 9.13 6.05 0.71
N PHE A 79 9.06 6.87 1.75
CA PHE A 79 9.66 6.55 3.05
C PHE A 79 9.05 5.29 3.67
N GLY A 80 7.72 5.13 3.61
CA GLY A 80 7.03 3.91 4.01
C GLY A 80 7.51 2.67 3.26
N ILE A 81 7.70 2.77 1.94
CA ILE A 81 8.25 1.68 1.11
C ILE A 81 9.67 1.32 1.55
N LEU A 82 10.53 2.32 1.77
CA LEU A 82 11.90 2.10 2.20
C LEU A 82 11.95 1.45 3.58
N LEU A 83 11.18 1.95 4.55
CA LEU A 83 11.06 1.34 5.87
C LEU A 83 10.59 -0.11 5.77
N PHE A 84 9.56 -0.36 4.97
CA PHE A 84 9.05 -1.71 4.75
C PHE A 84 10.11 -2.63 4.16
N LEU A 85 10.85 -2.18 3.15
CA LEU A 85 11.95 -2.96 2.55
C LEU A 85 13.05 -3.27 3.55
N VAL A 86 13.48 -2.27 4.33
CA VAL A 86 14.53 -2.44 5.35
C VAL A 86 14.08 -3.41 6.43
N VAL A 87 12.86 -3.25 6.96
CA VAL A 87 12.29 -4.15 7.97
C VAL A 87 12.10 -5.55 7.41
N SER A 88 11.61 -5.69 6.17
CA SER A 88 11.43 -6.99 5.52
C SER A 88 12.73 -7.73 5.30
N ARG A 89 13.79 -7.00 4.93
CA ARG A 89 15.11 -7.58 4.70
C ARG A 89 15.82 -7.96 5.99
N SER A 90 15.66 -7.15 7.03
CA SER A 90 16.23 -7.40 8.36
C SER A 90 15.54 -8.56 9.09
N ASN A 91 14.22 -8.71 8.91
CA ASN A 91 13.38 -9.61 9.69
C ASN A 91 12.72 -10.71 8.82
N ARG A 92 13.53 -11.45 8.07
CA ARG A 92 13.07 -12.50 7.13
C ARG A 92 12.11 -13.52 7.78
N THR A 93 12.37 -13.88 9.04
CA THR A 93 11.57 -14.79 9.88
C THR A 93 10.17 -14.25 10.23
N PHE A 94 10.01 -12.94 10.41
CA PHE A 94 8.71 -12.32 10.69
C PHE A 94 7.82 -12.30 9.45
N PHE A 95 8.41 -12.07 8.27
CA PHE A 95 7.68 -12.17 6.99
C PHE A 95 7.30 -13.60 6.63
N GLU A 96 8.20 -14.56 6.85
CA GLU A 96 7.84 -15.97 6.72
C GLU A 96 6.68 -16.35 7.65
N GLY A 97 6.66 -15.80 8.87
CA GLY A 97 5.54 -15.93 9.82
C GLY A 97 4.23 -15.32 9.31
N LEU A 98 4.24 -14.08 8.83
CA LEU A 98 3.07 -13.42 8.24
C LEU A 98 2.54 -14.16 7.00
N VAL A 99 3.42 -14.75 6.20
CA VAL A 99 3.04 -15.55 5.02
C VAL A 99 2.53 -16.95 5.43
N LYS A 100 3.07 -17.57 6.49
CA LYS A 100 2.64 -18.88 7.00
C LYS A 100 1.31 -18.82 7.75
N ASP A 101 1.09 -17.80 8.58
CA ASP A 101 -0.12 -17.67 9.39
C ASP A 101 -1.37 -17.46 8.51
N GLN A 102 -1.19 -16.82 7.35
CA GLN A 102 -2.23 -16.67 6.33
C GLN A 102 -2.61 -17.98 5.62
N GLY A 103 -1.78 -19.04 5.72
CA GLY A 103 -2.07 -20.37 5.17
C GLY A 103 -2.91 -21.24 6.10
N LYS A 104 -2.64 -21.20 7.41
CA LYS A 104 -3.33 -22.04 8.42
C LYS A 104 -4.79 -21.64 8.67
N GLU A 105 -5.13 -20.38 8.43
CA GLU A 105 -6.52 -19.91 8.54
C GLU A 105 -7.41 -20.42 7.39
N THR A 106 -6.81 -20.85 6.27
CA THR A 106 -7.51 -21.44 5.12
C THR A 106 -7.80 -22.93 5.32
N GLU A 107 -7.10 -23.60 6.23
CA GLU A 107 -7.25 -25.04 6.51
C GLU A 107 -8.28 -25.34 7.62
N ARG A 108 -8.81 -24.30 8.28
CA ARG A 108 -9.84 -24.40 9.34
C ARG A 108 -11.24 -23.95 8.89
N ARG A 109 -11.47 -23.72 7.59
CA ARG A 109 -12.80 -23.41 7.03
C ARG A 109 -13.16 -24.35 5.92
#